data_AF-A0A251YDG7-F1
#
_entry.id   AF-A0A251YDG7-F1
#
_cell.length_a   1.000
_cell.length_b   1.000
_cell.length_c   1.000
_cell.angle_alpha   90.00
_cell.angle_beta   90.00
_cell.angle_gamma   90.00
#
_symmetry.space_group_name_H-M   'P 1'
#
loop_
_entity.id
_entity.type
_entity.pdbx_description
1 polymer ?
#
loop_
_entity_poly.entity_id
_entity_poly.type
_entity_poly.pdbx_seq_one_letter_code
_entity_poly.pdbx_strand_id
1 'polypeptide(L)'
;MPRTRTARALAAAPLAIAIALTLAGCGAASTVGGMTTPADARVYATAADADGRIPAWIPADATDVRIKTSLRGEGAILEFRSATPADRMGCAAPPADAPAPAVQDTWWPDPSPTAAMTCGDGWLASADGDAVHAWLPKGSPALDL
;
A
#
# COMPACT_ATOMS: atom_id res chain seq x y z
N MET A 1 6.02 76.70 0.84
CA MET A 1 5.58 75.68 -0.14
C MET A 1 5.52 74.32 0.56
N PRO A 2 4.34 73.71 0.69
CA PRO A 2 4.17 72.40 1.33
C PRO A 2 4.44 71.29 0.31
N ARG A 3 5.18 70.25 0.69
CA ARG A 3 5.22 69.00 -0.08
C ARG A 3 4.63 67.89 0.76
N THR A 4 3.33 67.70 0.58
CA THR A 4 2.61 66.47 0.88
C THR A 4 3.14 65.34 0.00
N ARG A 5 3.50 64.19 0.60
CA ARG A 5 3.44 62.87 -0.03
C ARG A 5 3.03 61.84 1.01
N THR A 6 1.72 61.70 1.26
CA THR A 6 0.91 60.55 0.84
C THR A 6 1.47 59.20 1.28
N ALA A 7 1.00 58.76 2.45
CA ALA A 7 1.07 57.38 2.90
C ALA A 7 0.39 56.48 1.87
N ARG A 8 1.14 55.55 1.26
CA ARG A 8 0.57 54.51 0.41
C ARG A 8 0.23 53.31 1.27
N ALA A 9 -1.07 53.02 1.30
CA ALA A 9 -1.68 51.93 2.01
C ALA A 9 -1.18 50.56 1.53
N LEU A 10 -0.95 49.71 2.52
CA LEU A 10 -1.15 48.26 2.58
C LEU A 10 -1.71 47.61 1.30
N ALA A 11 -0.89 46.75 0.69
CA ALA A 11 -1.38 45.63 -0.12
C ALA A 11 -0.75 44.35 0.44
N ALA A 12 -1.49 43.68 1.31
CA ALA A 12 -1.20 42.34 1.77
C ALA A 12 -1.50 41.38 0.61
N ALA A 13 -0.45 40.78 0.04
CA ALA A 13 -0.58 39.63 -0.84
C ALA A 13 -0.35 38.38 0.01
N PRO A 14 -1.34 37.50 0.23
CA PRO A 14 -1.05 36.18 0.76
C PRO A 14 -0.35 35.40 -0.36
N LEU A 15 0.97 35.28 -0.27
CA LEU A 15 1.69 34.25 -1.00
C LEU A 15 1.16 32.91 -0.47
N ALA A 16 0.32 32.26 -1.28
CA ALA A 16 -0.01 30.87 -1.11
C ALA A 16 1.28 30.06 -1.26
N ILE A 17 1.92 29.74 -0.14
CA ILE A 17 3.01 28.78 -0.08
C ILE A 17 2.37 27.43 -0.29
N ALA A 18 2.37 26.97 -1.54
CA ALA A 18 2.15 25.56 -1.85
C ALA A 18 3.33 24.80 -1.23
N ILE A 19 3.10 24.19 -0.07
CA ILE A 19 4.03 23.24 0.53
C ILE A 19 4.00 22.02 -0.38
N ALA A 20 4.92 21.98 -1.34
CA ALA A 20 5.28 20.74 -2.00
C ALA A 20 5.88 19.84 -0.90
N LEU A 21 5.11 18.87 -0.43
CA LEU A 21 5.64 17.78 0.38
C LEU A 21 6.63 17.01 -0.50
N THR A 22 7.90 17.38 -0.46
CA THR A 22 8.98 16.51 -0.90
C THR A 22 9.05 15.38 0.12
N LEU A 23 8.27 14.33 -0.08
CA LEU A 23 8.50 13.05 0.59
C LEU A 23 9.88 12.57 0.13
N ALA A 24 10.89 12.89 0.93
CA ALA A 24 12.18 12.24 0.87
C ALA A 24 11.96 10.78 1.28
N GLY A 25 11.53 9.96 0.32
CA GLY A 25 11.56 8.51 0.43
C GLY A 25 13.02 8.08 0.42
N CYS A 26 13.66 8.08 1.59
CA CYS A 26 14.90 7.35 1.78
C CYS A 26 14.61 5.87 1.54
N GLY A 27 14.96 5.39 0.35
CA GLY A 27 15.17 3.97 0.10
C GLY A 27 16.27 3.46 1.02
N ALA A 28 15.90 3.06 2.24
CA ALA A 28 16.77 2.28 3.10
C ALA A 28 16.81 0.86 2.54
N ALA A 29 17.85 0.64 1.72
CA ALA A 29 18.28 -0.66 1.28
C ALA A 29 18.31 -1.66 2.45
N SER A 30 17.71 -2.81 2.21
CA SER A 30 17.53 -3.91 3.14
C SER A 30 18.87 -4.47 3.63
N THR A 31 19.14 -4.38 4.92
CA THR A 31 20.15 -5.23 5.59
C THR A 31 19.60 -5.77 6.89
N VAL A 32 18.69 -6.75 6.81
CA VAL A 32 18.52 -7.75 7.87
C VAL A 32 18.46 -9.12 7.22
N GLY A 33 19.64 -9.64 6.89
CA GLY A 33 19.84 -11.06 6.61
C GLY A 33 19.71 -11.84 7.90
N GLY A 34 18.49 -12.15 8.30
CA GLY A 34 18.21 -13.02 9.44
C GLY A 34 17.53 -14.28 8.96
N MET A 35 18.27 -15.29 8.48
CA MET A 35 17.79 -16.68 8.26
C MET A 35 16.33 -16.81 7.76
N THR A 36 15.91 -15.93 6.86
CA THR A 36 14.52 -15.88 6.41
C THR A 36 14.35 -16.86 5.27
N THR A 37 13.20 -17.54 5.24
CA THR A 37 12.78 -18.32 4.08
C THR A 37 12.95 -17.46 2.82
N PRO A 38 13.54 -17.99 1.74
CA PRO A 38 13.70 -17.25 0.49
C PRO A 38 12.35 -16.66 0.08
N ALA A 39 12.30 -15.34 -0.02
CA ALA A 39 11.09 -14.59 -0.34
C ALA A 39 11.49 -13.41 -1.22
N ASP A 40 10.63 -13.06 -2.14
CA ASP A 40 10.75 -11.87 -2.96
C ASP A 40 9.94 -10.74 -2.32
N ALA A 41 10.60 -9.65 -1.93
CA ALA A 41 9.95 -8.48 -1.34
C ALA A 41 10.06 -7.29 -2.29
N ARG A 42 8.97 -6.57 -2.48
CA ARG A 42 8.88 -5.38 -3.34
C ARG A 42 8.02 -4.31 -2.66
N VAL A 43 8.35 -3.05 -2.96
CA VAL A 43 7.62 -1.86 -2.51
C VAL A 43 7.49 -0.90 -3.68
N TYR A 44 6.28 -0.38 -3.87
CA TYR A 44 5.94 0.58 -4.90
C TYR A 44 5.23 1.78 -4.26
N ALA A 45 5.57 2.99 -4.70
CA ALA A 45 4.89 4.19 -4.20
C ALA A 45 3.44 4.23 -4.68
N THR A 46 3.19 3.81 -5.93
CA THR A 46 1.86 3.72 -6.53
C THR A 46 1.66 2.43 -7.32
N ALA A 47 0.41 2.05 -7.58
CA ALA A 47 0.08 0.95 -8.49
C ALA A 47 0.67 1.11 -9.90
N ALA A 48 0.79 2.36 -10.39
CA ALA A 48 1.39 2.64 -11.69
C ALA A 48 2.89 2.29 -11.73
N ASP A 49 3.62 2.52 -10.64
CA ASP A 49 5.07 2.20 -10.55
C ASP A 49 5.35 0.69 -10.55
N ALA A 50 4.34 -0.11 -10.18
CA ALA A 50 4.44 -1.56 -10.22
C ALA A 50 4.50 -2.11 -11.65
N ASP A 51 4.01 -1.37 -12.65
CA ASP A 51 4.05 -1.76 -14.07
C ASP A 51 3.53 -3.19 -14.30
N GLY A 52 2.36 -3.50 -13.73
CA GLY A 52 1.72 -4.82 -13.86
C GLY A 52 2.27 -5.93 -12.94
N ARG A 53 3.29 -5.65 -12.13
CA ARG A 53 3.89 -6.60 -11.16
C ARG A 53 3.10 -6.71 -9.84
N ILE A 54 1.82 -6.34 -9.87
CA ILE A 54 0.89 -6.45 -8.74
C ILE A 54 -0.44 -7.03 -9.24
N PRO A 55 -1.22 -7.70 -8.37
CA PRO A 55 -2.50 -8.28 -8.77
C PRO A 55 -3.45 -7.26 -9.42
N ALA A 56 -4.11 -7.68 -10.51
CA ALA A 56 -4.97 -6.80 -11.31
C ALA A 56 -6.25 -6.32 -10.59
N TRP A 57 -6.63 -6.96 -9.48
CA TRP A 57 -7.75 -6.53 -8.65
C TRP A 57 -7.42 -5.29 -7.80
N ILE A 58 -6.13 -4.97 -7.63
CA ILE A 58 -5.70 -3.81 -6.85
C ILE A 58 -6.14 -2.53 -7.58
N PRO A 59 -6.81 -1.60 -6.88
CA PRO A 59 -7.24 -0.34 -7.47
C PRO A 59 -6.09 0.49 -8.06
N ALA A 60 -6.37 1.22 -9.15
CA ALA A 60 -5.38 2.08 -9.80
C ALA A 60 -4.92 3.26 -8.92
N ASP A 61 -5.72 3.64 -7.91
CA ASP A 61 -5.37 4.68 -6.94
C ASP A 61 -4.54 4.14 -5.75
N ALA A 62 -4.15 2.85 -5.77
CA ALA A 62 -3.41 2.26 -4.69
C ALA A 62 -2.02 2.90 -4.53
N THR A 63 -1.66 3.15 -3.28
CA THR A 63 -0.41 3.77 -2.83
C THR A 63 0.24 2.93 -1.74
N ASP A 64 1.52 3.18 -1.47
CA ASP A 64 2.30 2.45 -0.45
C ASP A 64 2.16 0.93 -0.60
N VAL A 65 2.24 0.44 -1.85
CA VAL A 65 2.02 -0.98 -2.16
C VAL A 65 3.25 -1.77 -1.74
N ARG A 66 3.08 -2.73 -0.84
CA ARG A 66 4.12 -3.61 -0.33
C ARG A 66 3.70 -5.03 -0.59
N ILE A 67 4.59 -5.85 -1.15
CA ILE A 67 4.32 -7.27 -1.36
C ILE A 67 5.52 -8.09 -0.95
N LYS A 68 5.25 -9.24 -0.34
CA LYS A 68 6.23 -10.28 -0.07
C LYS A 68 5.68 -11.64 -0.47
N THR A 69 6.38 -12.28 -1.39
CA THR A 69 6.02 -13.58 -1.94
C THR A 69 7.04 -14.63 -1.51
N SER A 70 6.59 -15.75 -0.95
CA SER A 70 7.49 -16.85 -0.59
C SER A 70 7.95 -17.61 -1.84
N LEU A 71 9.26 -17.81 -1.98
CA LEU A 71 9.85 -18.63 -3.04
C LEU A 71 9.79 -20.14 -2.71
N ARG A 72 9.18 -20.52 -1.58
CA ARG A 72 8.94 -21.92 -1.18
C ARG A 72 7.47 -22.34 -1.26
N GLY A 73 6.61 -21.52 -1.87
CA GLY A 73 5.18 -21.82 -2.01
C GLY A 73 4.37 -21.65 -0.72
N GLU A 74 4.84 -20.81 0.21
CA GLU A 74 4.12 -20.48 1.45
C GLU A 74 3.05 -19.40 1.25
N GLY A 75 2.85 -18.93 0.01
CA GLY A 75 1.91 -17.87 -0.33
C GLY A 75 2.58 -16.51 -0.40
N ALA A 76 1.80 -15.46 -0.18
CA ALA A 76 2.25 -14.08 -0.24
C ALA A 76 1.46 -13.22 0.77
N ILE A 77 2.03 -12.09 1.17
CA ILE A 77 1.34 -11.02 1.90
C ILE A 77 1.50 -9.73 1.11
N LEU A 78 0.48 -8.87 1.17
CA LEU A 78 0.39 -7.63 0.43
C LEU A 78 -0.33 -6.58 1.28
N GLU A 79 0.18 -5.36 1.30
CA GLU A 79 -0.45 -4.21 1.93
C GLU A 79 -0.46 -3.05 0.95
N PHE A 80 -1.54 -2.28 0.93
CA PHE A 80 -1.62 -1.02 0.20
C PHE A 80 -2.63 -0.08 0.86
N ARG A 81 -2.57 1.20 0.48
CA ARG A 81 -3.60 2.19 0.79
C ARG A 81 -4.39 2.56 -0.44
N SER A 82 -5.70 2.72 -0.31
CA SER A 82 -6.58 3.17 -1.40
C SER A 82 -7.77 3.95 -0.85
N ALA A 83 -8.22 4.96 -1.60
CA ALA A 83 -9.47 5.65 -1.31
C ALA A 83 -10.69 4.86 -1.84
N THR A 84 -10.45 3.82 -2.65
CA THR A 84 -11.47 2.91 -3.15
C THR A 84 -12.06 2.09 -1.99
N PRO A 85 -13.36 2.23 -1.70
CA PRO A 85 -14.02 1.44 -0.67
C PRO A 85 -14.01 -0.05 -0.98
N ALA A 86 -13.96 -0.89 0.05
CA ALA A 86 -13.88 -2.35 -0.10
C ALA A 86 -15.01 -2.98 -0.92
N ASP A 87 -16.23 -2.47 -0.78
CA ASP A 87 -17.40 -2.89 -1.56
C ASP A 87 -17.28 -2.57 -3.06
N ARG A 88 -16.37 -1.67 -3.44
CA ARG A 88 -16.10 -1.29 -4.84
C ARG A 88 -14.86 -1.94 -5.43
N MET A 89 -14.08 -2.69 -4.66
CA MET A 89 -12.90 -3.41 -5.16
C MET A 89 -13.27 -4.64 -6.02
N GLY A 90 -14.56 -5.02 -6.08
CA GLY A 90 -15.00 -6.18 -6.86
C GLY A 90 -14.63 -7.53 -6.23
N CYS A 91 -14.34 -7.54 -4.92
CA CYS A 91 -14.07 -8.75 -4.16
C CYS A 91 -15.38 -9.41 -3.68
N ALA A 92 -15.36 -10.73 -3.50
CA ALA A 92 -16.46 -11.52 -2.99
C ALA A 92 -16.37 -11.73 -1.46
N ALA A 93 -17.41 -12.30 -0.87
CA ALA A 93 -17.37 -12.73 0.53
C ALA A 93 -16.32 -13.85 0.72
N PRO A 94 -15.59 -13.86 1.84
CA PRO A 94 -14.55 -14.85 2.11
C PRO A 94 -15.13 -16.21 2.51
N PRO A 95 -14.37 -17.30 2.39
CA PRO A 95 -14.76 -18.58 2.97
C PRO A 95 -14.82 -18.48 4.51
N ALA A 96 -15.71 -19.25 5.13
CA ALA A 96 -15.89 -19.25 6.58
C ALA A 96 -14.60 -19.59 7.35
N ASP A 97 -13.80 -20.52 6.81
CA ASP A 97 -12.54 -20.99 7.40
C ASP A 97 -11.32 -20.44 6.63
N ALA A 98 -11.32 -19.13 6.37
CA ALA A 98 -10.23 -18.46 5.69
C ALA A 98 -8.90 -18.63 6.46
N PRO A 99 -7.86 -19.26 5.87
CA PRO A 99 -6.61 -19.48 6.55
C PRO A 99 -5.82 -18.18 6.72
N ALA A 100 -5.11 -18.05 7.85
CA ALA A 100 -4.14 -16.97 8.07
C ALA A 100 -2.92 -17.11 7.13
N PRO A 101 -2.21 -16.01 6.82
CA PRO A 101 -0.99 -16.09 6.03
C PRO A 101 0.12 -16.88 6.75
N ALA A 102 0.81 -17.74 6.00
CA ALA A 102 2.02 -18.39 6.49
C ALA A 102 3.27 -17.49 6.34
N VAL A 103 3.25 -16.57 5.38
CA VAL A 103 4.29 -15.55 5.21
C VAL A 103 4.09 -14.46 6.26
N GLN A 104 5.18 -14.05 6.91
CA GLN A 104 5.18 -13.03 7.94
C GLN A 104 6.28 -12.00 7.66
N ASP A 105 6.07 -10.76 8.14
CA ASP A 105 7.04 -9.67 8.09
C ASP A 105 6.76 -8.66 9.20
N THR A 106 7.71 -7.76 9.47
CA THR A 106 7.62 -6.76 10.54
C THR A 106 6.56 -5.69 10.32
N TRP A 107 6.11 -5.52 9.07
CA TRP A 107 5.04 -4.59 8.70
C TRP A 107 3.66 -5.25 8.72
N TRP A 108 3.59 -6.59 8.76
CA TRP A 108 2.32 -7.29 8.82
C TRP A 108 1.68 -7.16 10.22
N PRO A 109 0.37 -6.91 10.34
CA PRO A 109 -0.28 -6.75 11.63
C PRO A 109 -0.20 -8.03 12.51
N ASP A 110 -0.02 -7.82 13.81
CA ASP A 110 -0.11 -8.84 14.86
C ASP A 110 -1.14 -8.42 15.93
N PRO A 111 -2.27 -9.14 16.10
CA PRO A 111 -2.64 -10.37 15.39
C PRO A 111 -2.94 -10.14 13.90
N SER A 112 -2.72 -11.19 13.09
CA SER A 112 -3.05 -11.13 11.66
C SER A 112 -4.54 -10.83 11.43
N PRO A 113 -4.88 -9.99 10.43
CA PRO A 113 -6.27 -9.64 10.15
C PRO A 113 -7.10 -10.87 9.74
N THR A 114 -8.37 -10.88 10.14
CA THR A 114 -9.34 -11.85 9.65
C THR A 114 -9.78 -11.47 8.24
N ALA A 115 -9.90 -12.46 7.34
CA ALA A 115 -10.36 -12.20 5.98
C ALA A 115 -11.79 -11.67 6.00
N ALA A 116 -11.99 -10.51 5.38
CA ALA A 116 -13.30 -9.89 5.20
C ALA A 116 -13.79 -10.02 3.74
N MET A 117 -12.90 -10.34 2.81
CA MET A 117 -13.21 -10.52 1.40
C MET A 117 -12.23 -11.47 0.70
N THR A 118 -12.64 -11.99 -0.45
CA THR A 118 -11.79 -12.74 -1.38
C THR A 118 -11.76 -12.01 -2.72
N CYS A 119 -10.58 -11.59 -3.14
CA CYS A 119 -10.32 -10.88 -4.37
C CYS A 119 -9.78 -11.85 -5.44
N GLY A 120 -9.46 -11.33 -6.63
CA GLY A 120 -8.98 -12.13 -7.76
C GLY A 120 -7.84 -13.09 -7.39
N ASP A 121 -7.68 -14.18 -8.16
CA ASP A 121 -6.60 -15.17 -7.99
C ASP A 121 -6.48 -15.83 -6.61
N GLY A 122 -7.57 -15.81 -5.82
CA GLY A 122 -7.62 -16.46 -4.51
C GLY A 122 -7.01 -15.63 -3.37
N TRP A 123 -6.78 -14.33 -3.61
CA TRP A 123 -6.35 -13.41 -2.57
C TRP A 123 -7.43 -13.26 -1.50
N LEU A 124 -7.06 -13.45 -0.24
CA LEU A 124 -7.87 -13.07 0.91
C LEU A 124 -7.49 -11.65 1.31
N ALA A 125 -8.46 -10.82 1.68
CA ALA A 125 -8.16 -9.45 2.07
C ALA A 125 -9.04 -8.97 3.23
N SER A 126 -8.53 -7.97 3.92
CA SER A 126 -9.19 -7.25 5.00
C SER A 126 -8.88 -5.78 4.84
N ALA A 127 -9.91 -4.94 4.90
CA ALA A 127 -9.77 -3.49 4.84
C ALA A 127 -9.96 -2.89 6.23
N ASP A 128 -9.06 -1.99 6.62
CA ASP A 128 -9.14 -1.17 7.82
C ASP A 128 -8.93 0.29 7.43
N GLY A 129 -10.03 1.04 7.36
CA GLY A 129 -10.03 2.41 6.85
C GLY A 129 -9.58 2.47 5.38
N ASP A 130 -8.49 3.18 5.12
CA ASP A 130 -7.86 3.30 3.80
C ASP A 130 -6.81 2.22 3.53
N ALA A 131 -6.42 1.44 4.55
CA ALA A 131 -5.41 0.39 4.43
C ALA A 131 -6.06 -0.96 4.12
N VAL A 132 -5.46 -1.72 3.20
CA VAL A 132 -5.91 -3.05 2.82
C VAL A 132 -4.76 -4.03 3.01
N HIS A 133 -5.02 -5.06 3.81
CA HIS A 133 -4.10 -6.16 4.04
C HIS A 133 -4.64 -7.39 3.31
N ALA A 134 -3.86 -7.92 2.39
CA ALA A 134 -4.22 -9.06 1.57
C ALA A 134 -3.15 -10.14 1.62
N TRP A 135 -3.54 -11.39 1.45
CA TRP A 135 -2.63 -12.52 1.44
C TRP A 135 -3.12 -13.65 0.57
N LEU A 136 -2.16 -14.43 0.08
CA LEU A 136 -2.41 -15.74 -0.52
C LEU A 136 -2.11 -16.83 0.50
N PRO A 137 -3.03 -17.80 0.66
CA PRO A 137 -2.77 -18.99 1.44
C PRO A 137 -1.57 -19.81 0.94
N LYS A 138 -1.02 -20.65 1.81
CA LYS A 138 -0.03 -21.65 1.43
C LYS A 138 -0.63 -22.61 0.38
N GLY A 139 0.15 -22.93 -0.64
CA GLY A 139 -0.29 -23.80 -1.74
C GLY A 139 -1.07 -23.08 -2.84
N SER A 140 -1.30 -21.76 -2.72
CA SER A 140 -1.72 -20.94 -3.86
C SER A 140 -0.68 -21.00 -4.98
N PRO A 141 -1.11 -20.90 -6.26
CA PRO A 141 -0.18 -20.87 -7.38
C PRO A 141 0.87 -19.78 -7.17
N ALA A 142 2.13 -20.08 -7.53
CA ALA A 142 3.19 -19.09 -7.50
C ALA A 142 2.75 -17.91 -8.37
N LEU A 143 2.80 -16.71 -7.81
CA LEU A 143 2.49 -15.53 -8.59
C LEU A 143 3.67 -15.29 -9.55
N ASP A 144 3.43 -15.42 -10.84
CA ASP A 144 4.30 -14.83 -11.87
C ASP A 144 4.02 -13.32 -11.92
N LEU A 145 4.53 -12.58 -10.93
CA LEU A 145 4.53 -11.10 -10.91
C LEU A 145 5.83 -10.55 -11.51
#